data_AF-A0AA86TWN1-F1
#
_entry.id   AF-A0AA86TWN1-F1
#
_cell.length_a   1.000
_cell.length_b   1.000
_cell.length_c   1.000
_cell.angle_alpha   90.00
_cell.angle_beta   90.00
_cell.angle_gamma   90.00
#
_symmetry.space_group_name_H-M   'P 1'
#
loop_
_entity.id
_entity.type
_entity.pdbx_description
1 polymer ?
#
loop_
_entity_poly.entity_id
_entity_poly.type
_entity_poly.pdbx_seq_one_letter_code
_entity_poly.pdbx_strand_id
1 'polypeptide(L)'
;MSKIHKDPCCAEIGTCNTDPYNYLEHLVPVDVTTIVLGFVILIGTVISIVPMNIKLLMTKNVTGISFAMLLILDYNQWSIVVSLVMAEFSKIMACQNSFGKCWSNLISLYQAVAQFVCYFTFHTQYLYYEAKELGMKSKVVKIHVTEYFVFVAFMVLTIPGMIVPGIFFGPCDSVYNSFGIVFSTIAAITICIAWVPQIYATYKLKAVGSFSISAMLMQCPGCAITLIVTIMSGNQWYTWIQWIINFIVLFVLCYLLVYYDYKNKSKLKNEQTVEGSEAKSLLDNQLQPNEEDQDINVA
;
A
#
# COMPACT_ATOMS: atom_id res chain seq x y z
N MET A 1 -13.76 -33.11 10.49
CA MET A 1 -13.20 -32.55 11.75
C MET A 1 -11.69 -32.77 11.69
N SER A 2 -10.92 -31.74 11.34
CA SER A 2 -9.44 -31.84 11.35
C SER A 2 -8.99 -32.04 12.80
N LYS A 3 -8.10 -33.00 13.03
CA LYS A 3 -7.44 -33.13 14.33
C LYS A 3 -6.58 -31.88 14.52
N ILE A 4 -6.97 -31.04 15.48
CA ILE A 4 -6.19 -29.87 15.89
C ILE A 4 -4.84 -30.38 16.42
N HIS A 5 -3.74 -29.81 15.94
CA HIS A 5 -2.41 -30.20 16.38
C HIS A 5 -2.16 -29.68 17.80
N LYS A 6 -1.24 -30.32 18.52
CA LYS A 6 -0.82 -29.84 19.83
C LYS A 6 -0.22 -28.44 19.67
N ASP A 7 -0.62 -27.50 20.51
CA ASP A 7 -0.06 -26.15 20.53
C ASP A 7 1.43 -26.21 20.89
N PRO A 8 2.33 -25.84 19.95
CA PRO A 8 3.76 -25.81 20.22
C PRO A 8 4.13 -24.75 21.28
N CYS A 9 3.27 -23.75 21.51
CA CYS A 9 3.46 -22.68 22.47
C CYS A 9 2.67 -22.88 23.77
N CYS A 10 2.17 -24.09 24.04
CA CYS A 10 1.39 -24.39 25.24
C CYS A 10 2.13 -24.09 26.55
N ALA A 11 3.47 -24.00 26.52
CA ALA A 11 4.30 -23.78 27.70
C ALA A 11 4.26 -22.31 28.15
N GLU A 12 4.17 -21.37 27.20
CA GLU A 12 4.11 -19.92 27.50
C GLU A 12 2.79 -19.55 28.19
N ILE A 13 1.70 -20.19 27.80
CA ILE A 13 0.34 -19.96 28.33
C ILE A 13 -0.06 -20.97 29.40
N GLY A 14 0.83 -21.87 29.81
CA GLY A 14 0.58 -22.85 30.87
C GLY A 14 -0.47 -23.93 30.54
N THR A 15 -0.89 -24.05 29.29
CA THR A 15 -1.93 -25.01 28.86
C THR A 15 -1.39 -26.41 28.59
N CYS A 16 -0.06 -26.61 28.58
CA CYS A 16 0.53 -27.93 28.27
C CYS A 16 0.02 -29.06 29.18
N ASN A 17 -0.31 -28.76 30.44
CA ASN A 17 -0.72 -29.72 31.45
C ASN A 17 -2.25 -29.83 31.60
N THR A 18 -3.02 -28.88 31.06
CA THR A 18 -4.48 -28.81 31.20
C THR A 18 -5.17 -29.22 29.90
N ASP A 19 -4.99 -28.43 28.84
CA ASP A 19 -5.49 -28.69 27.50
C ASP A 19 -4.52 -28.13 26.44
N PRO A 20 -3.58 -28.95 25.94
CA PRO A 20 -2.58 -28.49 24.98
C PRO A 20 -3.13 -28.28 23.57
N TYR A 21 -4.44 -28.41 23.34
CA TYR A 21 -5.11 -28.14 22.06
C TYR A 21 -5.97 -26.86 22.11
N ASN A 22 -5.99 -26.17 23.26
CA ASN A 22 -6.74 -24.95 23.44
C ASN A 22 -5.91 -23.72 23.07
N TYR A 23 -6.06 -23.24 21.84
CA TYR A 23 -5.42 -22.02 21.35
C TYR A 23 -6.14 -20.74 21.79
N LEU A 24 -7.30 -20.81 22.46
CA LEU A 24 -8.10 -19.62 22.79
C LEU A 24 -7.41 -18.68 23.79
N GLU A 25 -6.48 -19.19 24.59
CA GLU A 25 -5.70 -18.38 25.54
C GLU A 25 -4.70 -17.44 24.84
N HIS A 26 -4.39 -17.67 23.56
CA HIS A 26 -3.57 -16.73 22.76
C HIS A 26 -4.36 -15.50 22.28
N LEU A 27 -5.69 -15.49 22.47
CA LEU A 27 -6.53 -14.38 22.05
C LEU A 27 -6.45 -13.23 23.04
N VAL A 28 -6.10 -12.05 22.55
CA VAL A 28 -6.09 -10.83 23.34
C VAL A 28 -7.50 -10.21 23.28
N PRO A 29 -8.05 -9.67 24.38
CA PRO A 29 -9.28 -8.90 24.32
C PRO A 29 -9.06 -7.64 23.47
N VAL A 30 -9.63 -7.63 22.27
CA VAL A 30 -9.55 -6.49 21.36
C VAL A 30 -10.66 -5.50 21.70
N ASP A 31 -10.29 -4.26 21.98
CA ASP A 31 -11.23 -3.18 22.25
C ASP A 31 -12.10 -2.83 21.04
N VAL A 32 -13.31 -2.33 21.32
CA VAL A 32 -14.31 -1.98 20.30
C VAL A 32 -13.77 -0.93 19.32
N THR A 33 -12.93 -0.01 19.80
CA THR A 33 -12.30 1.02 18.97
C THR A 33 -11.40 0.39 17.91
N THR A 34 -10.52 -0.54 18.29
CA THR A 34 -9.65 -1.27 17.35
C THR A 34 -10.47 -2.05 16.33
N ILE A 35 -11.57 -2.68 16.75
CA ILE A 35 -12.48 -3.39 15.84
C ILE A 35 -13.08 -2.43 14.80
N VAL A 36 -13.63 -1.30 15.25
CA VAL A 36 -14.24 -0.30 14.35
C VAL A 36 -13.20 0.28 13.39
N LEU A 37 -12.03 0.69 13.91
CA LEU A 37 -10.93 1.21 13.10
C LEU A 37 -10.47 0.19 12.05
N GLY A 38 -10.34 -1.06 12.44
CA GLY A 38 -9.98 -2.15 11.56
C GLY A 38 -10.96 -2.34 10.39
N PHE A 39 -12.28 -2.35 10.67
CA PHE A 39 -13.29 -2.40 9.60
C PHE A 39 -13.26 -1.17 8.69
N VAL A 40 -13.09 0.02 9.27
CA VAL A 40 -12.99 1.26 8.50
C VAL A 40 -11.82 1.19 7.52
N ILE A 41 -10.65 0.70 7.94
CA ILE A 41 -9.50 0.55 7.03
C ILE A 41 -9.75 -0.56 6.00
N LEU A 42 -10.35 -1.68 6.39
CA LEU A 42 -10.59 -2.79 5.46
C LEU A 42 -11.53 -2.34 4.34
N ILE A 43 -12.63 -1.67 4.67
CA ILE A 43 -13.56 -1.07 3.70
C ILE A 43 -12.85 0.04 2.91
N GLY A 44 -12.14 0.93 3.60
CA GLY A 44 -11.43 2.06 2.98
C GLY A 44 -10.38 1.60 1.96
N THR A 45 -9.69 0.49 2.23
CA THR A 45 -8.71 -0.14 1.33
C THR A 45 -9.39 -0.60 0.05
N VAL A 46 -10.50 -1.33 0.18
CA VAL A 46 -11.28 -1.82 -0.97
C VAL A 46 -11.79 -0.64 -1.80
N ILE A 47 -12.38 0.37 -1.15
CA ILE A 47 -12.87 1.59 -1.82
C ILE A 47 -11.73 2.36 -2.51
N SER A 48 -10.51 2.30 -1.99
CA SER A 48 -9.37 3.01 -2.57
C SER A 48 -8.79 2.31 -3.81
N ILE A 49 -8.65 0.98 -3.76
CA ILE A 49 -7.91 0.22 -4.78
C ILE A 49 -8.84 -0.32 -5.88
N VAL A 50 -10.11 -0.60 -5.58
CA VAL A 50 -11.06 -1.11 -6.58
C VAL A 50 -11.31 -0.10 -7.71
N PRO A 51 -11.49 1.22 -7.49
CA PRO A 51 -11.61 2.19 -8.57
C PRO A 51 -10.40 2.20 -9.50
N MET A 52 -9.19 1.98 -8.97
CA MET A 52 -7.97 1.88 -9.77
C MET A 52 -8.01 0.66 -10.70
N ASN A 53 -8.47 -0.49 -10.21
CA ASN A 53 -8.70 -1.69 -11.02
C ASN A 53 -9.79 -1.46 -12.08
N ILE A 54 -10.92 -0.86 -11.70
CA ILE A 54 -12.01 -0.55 -12.64
C ILE A 54 -11.52 0.41 -13.74
N LYS A 55 -10.77 1.45 -13.37
CA LYS A 55 -10.21 2.40 -14.34
C LYS A 55 -9.35 1.69 -15.38
N LEU A 56 -8.47 0.76 -14.96
CA LEU A 56 -7.64 -0.01 -15.88
C LEU A 56 -8.47 -0.92 -16.79
N LEU A 57 -9.54 -1.56 -16.25
CA LEU A 57 -10.47 -2.34 -17.06
C LEU A 57 -11.22 -1.50 -18.11
N MET A 58 -11.52 -0.25 -17.79
CA MET A 58 -12.20 0.68 -18.69
C MET A 58 -11.25 1.25 -19.74
N THR A 59 -10.07 1.73 -19.35
CA THR A 59 -9.11 2.38 -20.26
C THR A 59 -8.38 1.37 -21.13
N LYS A 60 -8.14 0.16 -20.62
CA LYS A 60 -7.38 -0.92 -21.29
C LYS A 60 -6.00 -0.45 -21.77
N ASN A 61 -5.46 0.58 -21.13
CA ASN A 61 -4.23 1.25 -21.51
C ASN A 61 -3.28 1.21 -20.31
N VAL A 62 -2.09 0.67 -20.55
CA VAL A 62 -1.04 0.45 -19.56
C VAL A 62 0.12 1.45 -19.70
N THR A 63 0.02 2.39 -20.64
CA THR A 63 1.06 3.38 -20.92
C THR A 63 1.35 4.24 -19.68
N GLY A 64 2.63 4.33 -19.31
CA GLY A 64 3.10 5.12 -18.16
C GLY A 64 3.03 4.39 -16.80
N ILE A 65 2.52 3.15 -16.77
CA ILE A 65 2.59 2.29 -15.58
C ILE A 65 3.83 1.39 -15.70
N SER A 66 4.66 1.36 -14.66
CA SER A 66 5.91 0.57 -14.62
C SER A 66 5.67 -0.83 -14.07
N PHE A 67 5.91 -1.85 -14.89
CA PHE A 67 5.86 -3.27 -14.48
C PHE A 67 6.73 -3.56 -13.25
N ALA A 68 7.98 -3.09 -13.26
CA ALA A 68 8.93 -3.34 -12.18
C ALA A 68 8.42 -2.83 -10.82
N MET A 69 7.74 -1.68 -10.81
CA MET A 69 7.14 -1.15 -9.58
C MET A 69 5.98 -2.01 -9.09
N LEU A 70 5.14 -2.52 -9.99
CA LEU A 70 4.06 -3.44 -9.62
C LEU A 70 4.61 -4.74 -9.02
N LEU A 71 5.64 -5.31 -9.63
CA LEU A 71 6.29 -6.51 -9.14
C LEU A 71 6.92 -6.31 -7.75
N ILE A 72 7.63 -5.20 -7.53
CA ILE A 72 8.20 -4.88 -6.21
C ILE A 72 7.11 -4.74 -5.14
N LEU A 73 5.98 -4.11 -5.49
CA LEU A 73 4.83 -3.99 -4.58
C LEU A 73 4.20 -5.35 -4.27
N ASP A 74 4.12 -6.25 -5.24
CA ASP A 74 3.63 -7.61 -4.99
C ASP A 74 4.53 -8.40 -4.03
N TYR A 75 5.86 -8.34 -4.22
CA TYR A 75 6.81 -8.93 -3.26
C TYR A 75 6.69 -8.30 -1.87
N ASN A 76 6.50 -6.99 -1.80
CA ASN A 76 6.29 -6.28 -0.54
C ASN A 76 5.02 -6.77 0.18
N GLN A 77 3.87 -6.73 -0.49
CA GLN A 77 2.58 -7.08 0.09
C GLN A 77 2.52 -8.55 0.50
N TRP A 78 3.05 -9.45 -0.33
CA TRP A 78 3.13 -10.86 0.02
C TRP A 78 4.04 -11.12 1.23
N SER A 79 5.18 -10.42 1.32
CA SER A 79 6.08 -10.55 2.48
C SER A 79 5.43 -10.06 3.78
N ILE A 80 4.59 -9.03 3.72
CA ILE A 80 3.78 -8.58 4.88
C ILE A 80 2.78 -9.68 5.29
N VAL A 81 2.08 -10.27 4.32
CA VAL A 81 1.13 -11.38 4.59
C VAL A 81 1.85 -12.55 5.25
N VAL A 82 2.97 -13.01 4.70
CA VAL A 82 3.75 -14.13 5.28
C VAL A 82 4.20 -13.80 6.70
N SER A 83 4.75 -12.61 6.93
CA SER A 83 5.19 -12.18 8.26
C SER A 83 4.05 -12.16 9.28
N LEU A 84 2.87 -11.64 8.91
CA LEU A 84 1.69 -11.61 9.77
C LEU A 84 1.13 -13.01 10.04
N VAL A 85 1.08 -13.89 9.03
CA VAL A 85 0.65 -15.29 9.23
C VAL A 85 1.55 -16.00 10.23
N MET A 86 2.86 -15.78 10.16
CA MET A 86 3.80 -16.37 11.11
C MET A 86 3.64 -15.77 12.51
N ALA A 87 3.55 -14.45 12.63
CA ALA A 87 3.36 -13.79 13.91
C ALA A 87 2.03 -14.16 14.59
N GLU A 88 0.96 -14.34 13.82
CA GLU A 88 -0.39 -14.61 14.29
C GLU A 88 -0.76 -16.10 14.24
N PHE A 89 0.18 -17.01 13.99
CA PHE A 89 -0.11 -18.42 13.75
C PHE A 89 -0.99 -19.07 14.84
N SER A 90 -0.66 -18.84 16.13
CA SER A 90 -1.46 -19.36 17.25
C SER A 90 -2.88 -18.77 17.28
N LYS A 91 -3.04 -17.49 16.91
CA LYS A 91 -4.36 -16.83 16.79
C LYS A 91 -5.15 -17.43 15.64
N ILE A 92 -4.51 -17.72 14.50
CA ILE A 92 -5.14 -18.40 13.35
C ILE A 92 -5.64 -19.79 13.75
N MET A 93 -4.85 -20.55 14.51
CA MET A 93 -5.27 -21.86 15.02
C MET A 93 -6.44 -21.75 16.01
N ALA A 94 -6.47 -20.70 16.85
CA ALA A 94 -7.61 -20.42 17.75
C ALA A 94 -8.94 -20.21 17.01
N CYS A 95 -8.92 -19.72 15.77
CA CYS A 95 -10.12 -19.59 14.94
C CYS A 95 -10.73 -20.96 14.56
N GLN A 96 -9.95 -22.05 14.57
CA GLN A 96 -10.49 -23.40 14.41
C GLN A 96 -11.25 -23.87 15.65
N ASN A 97 -10.82 -23.44 16.85
CA ASN A 97 -11.56 -23.70 18.10
C ASN A 97 -12.83 -22.84 18.18
N SER A 98 -12.74 -21.54 17.91
CA SER A 98 -13.89 -20.64 17.91
C SER A 98 -13.67 -19.39 17.04
N PHE A 99 -14.32 -19.37 15.87
CA PHE A 99 -14.25 -18.21 14.96
C PHE A 99 -14.79 -16.91 15.60
N GLY A 100 -15.90 -17.00 16.34
CA GLY A 100 -16.57 -15.82 16.91
C GLY A 100 -15.73 -15.03 17.93
N LYS A 101 -14.78 -15.70 18.60
CA LYS A 101 -13.84 -15.05 19.54
C LYS A 101 -12.56 -14.60 18.87
N CYS A 102 -12.12 -15.30 17.82
CA CYS A 102 -10.82 -15.11 17.21
C CYS A 102 -10.80 -14.04 16.10
N TRP A 103 -11.88 -13.86 15.34
CA TRP A 103 -11.86 -13.03 14.13
C TRP A 103 -11.37 -11.59 14.38
N SER A 104 -11.64 -11.01 15.55
CA SER A 104 -11.22 -9.65 15.91
C SER A 104 -9.71 -9.52 16.12
N ASN A 105 -9.03 -10.62 16.43
CA ASN A 105 -7.57 -10.67 16.61
C ASN A 105 -6.80 -10.78 15.27
N LEU A 106 -7.49 -11.05 14.16
CA LEU A 106 -6.89 -11.26 12.83
C LEU A 106 -7.15 -10.10 11.86
N ILE A 107 -7.57 -8.93 12.36
CA ILE A 107 -7.97 -7.81 11.51
C ILE A 107 -6.79 -7.31 10.65
N SER A 108 -5.59 -7.18 11.22
CA SER A 108 -4.39 -6.80 10.48
C SER A 108 -4.06 -7.78 9.36
N LEU A 109 -4.22 -9.09 9.60
CA LEU A 109 -4.04 -10.11 8.57
C LEU A 109 -5.09 -10.01 7.47
N TYR A 110 -6.37 -9.87 7.80
CA TYR A 110 -7.44 -9.69 6.81
C TYR A 110 -7.20 -8.48 5.92
N GLN A 111 -6.75 -7.38 6.52
CA GLN A 111 -6.42 -6.17 5.79
C GLN A 111 -5.23 -6.38 4.84
N ALA A 112 -4.13 -6.98 5.31
CA ALA A 112 -2.95 -7.25 4.47
C ALA A 112 -3.28 -8.18 3.30
N VAL A 113 -4.08 -9.22 3.54
CA VAL A 113 -4.55 -10.13 2.48
C VAL A 113 -5.44 -9.39 1.48
N ALA A 114 -6.36 -8.54 1.94
CA ALA A 114 -7.19 -7.74 1.05
C ALA A 114 -6.36 -6.80 0.16
N GLN A 115 -5.35 -6.13 0.73
CA GLN A 115 -4.41 -5.29 -0.02
C GLN A 115 -3.68 -6.09 -1.08
N PHE A 116 -3.08 -7.22 -0.68
CA PHE A 116 -2.37 -8.11 -1.60
C PHE A 116 -3.27 -8.54 -2.77
N VAL A 117 -4.49 -9.04 -2.50
CA VAL A 117 -5.41 -9.48 -3.55
C VAL A 117 -5.73 -8.34 -4.53
N CYS A 118 -5.97 -7.13 -4.04
CA CYS A 118 -6.27 -5.99 -4.90
C CYS A 118 -5.08 -5.54 -5.76
N TYR A 119 -3.85 -5.53 -5.21
CA TYR A 119 -2.63 -5.18 -5.97
C TYR A 119 -2.26 -6.27 -6.97
N PHE A 120 -2.32 -7.53 -6.57
CA PHE A 120 -2.06 -8.67 -7.44
C PHE A 120 -3.05 -8.74 -8.60
N THR A 121 -4.33 -8.43 -8.35
CA THR A 121 -5.35 -8.31 -9.41
C THR A 121 -5.00 -7.19 -10.40
N PHE A 122 -4.58 -6.04 -9.90
CA PHE A 122 -4.17 -4.91 -10.75
C PHE A 122 -2.96 -5.25 -11.61
N HIS A 123 -1.95 -5.91 -11.03
CA HIS A 123 -0.78 -6.37 -11.76
C HIS A 123 -1.13 -7.42 -12.83
N THR A 124 -2.03 -8.34 -12.52
CA THR A 124 -2.53 -9.34 -13.48
C THR A 124 -3.27 -8.67 -14.65
N GLN A 125 -4.10 -7.65 -14.38
CA GLN A 125 -4.75 -6.86 -15.42
C GLN A 125 -3.74 -6.10 -16.28
N TYR A 126 -2.73 -5.49 -15.67
CA TYR A 126 -1.64 -4.80 -16.38
C TYR A 126 -0.96 -5.75 -17.37
N LEU A 127 -0.52 -6.92 -16.90
CA LEU A 127 0.20 -7.90 -17.73
C LEU A 127 -0.67 -8.38 -18.90
N TYR A 128 -1.95 -8.60 -18.67
CA TYR A 128 -2.90 -8.98 -19.72
C TYR A 128 -3.02 -7.90 -20.81
N TYR A 129 -3.20 -6.64 -20.44
CA TYR A 129 -3.34 -5.56 -21.42
C TYR A 129 -2.03 -5.25 -22.14
N GLU A 130 -0.88 -5.32 -21.46
CA GLU A 130 0.44 -5.19 -22.08
C GLU A 130 0.68 -6.30 -23.12
N ALA A 131 0.39 -7.56 -22.76
CA ALA A 131 0.51 -8.69 -23.67
C ALA A 131 -0.43 -8.57 -24.88
N LYS A 132 -1.61 -7.98 -24.69
CA LYS A 132 -2.57 -7.72 -25.77
C LYS A 132 -2.11 -6.61 -26.70
N GLU A 133 -1.51 -5.55 -26.18
CA GLU A 133 -1.05 -4.39 -26.96
C GLU A 133 0.24 -4.68 -27.74
N LEU A 134 1.24 -5.27 -27.09
CA LEU A 134 2.56 -5.52 -27.68
C LEU A 134 2.69 -6.91 -28.33
N GLY A 135 1.77 -7.81 -28.02
CA GLY A 135 1.77 -9.20 -28.49
C GLY A 135 2.78 -10.10 -27.75
N MET A 136 2.41 -11.36 -27.54
CA MET A 136 3.21 -12.38 -26.83
C MET A 136 4.59 -12.68 -27.45
N LYS A 137 4.83 -12.26 -28.70
CA LYS A 137 6.13 -12.43 -29.36
C LYS A 137 7.16 -11.39 -28.90
N SER A 138 6.71 -10.26 -28.34
CA SER A 138 7.58 -9.20 -27.84
C SER A 138 8.51 -9.72 -26.75
N LYS A 139 9.80 -9.34 -26.84
CA LYS A 139 10.81 -9.73 -25.83
C LYS A 139 10.46 -9.18 -24.45
N VAL A 140 9.92 -7.96 -24.38
CA VAL A 140 9.53 -7.28 -23.13
C VAL A 140 8.41 -8.06 -22.43
N VAL A 141 7.33 -8.37 -23.15
CA VAL A 141 6.19 -9.16 -22.62
C VAL A 141 6.66 -10.52 -22.11
N LYS A 142 7.54 -11.22 -22.85
CA LYS A 142 8.06 -12.52 -22.40
C LYS A 142 8.83 -12.42 -21.08
N ILE A 143 9.62 -11.37 -20.89
CA ILE A 143 10.34 -11.13 -19.64
C ILE A 143 9.35 -10.87 -18.52
N HIS A 144 8.41 -9.94 -18.70
CA HIS A 144 7.40 -9.60 -17.68
C HIS A 144 6.53 -10.80 -17.30
N VAL A 145 6.09 -11.60 -18.28
CA VAL A 145 5.35 -12.84 -18.03
C VAL A 145 6.20 -13.84 -17.23
N THR A 146 7.48 -13.97 -17.55
CA THR A 146 8.40 -14.86 -16.82
C THR A 146 8.57 -14.39 -15.37
N GLU A 147 8.82 -13.10 -15.15
CA GLU A 147 8.96 -12.50 -13.82
C GLU A 147 7.69 -12.66 -12.97
N TYR A 148 6.51 -12.46 -13.58
CA TYR A 148 5.22 -12.70 -12.93
C TYR A 148 5.06 -14.17 -12.50
N PHE A 149 5.37 -15.14 -13.36
CA PHE A 149 5.28 -16.56 -12.99
C PHE A 149 6.33 -16.97 -11.94
N VAL A 150 7.53 -16.37 -11.95
CA VAL A 150 8.52 -16.55 -10.88
C VAL A 150 7.99 -16.04 -9.55
N PHE A 151 7.32 -14.88 -9.53
CA PHE A 151 6.66 -14.38 -8.32
C PHE A 151 5.53 -15.30 -7.85
N VAL A 152 4.67 -15.78 -8.74
CA VAL A 152 3.59 -16.72 -8.38
C VAL A 152 4.18 -18.03 -7.82
N ALA A 153 5.25 -18.55 -8.41
CA ALA A 153 5.94 -19.73 -7.88
C ALA A 153 6.51 -19.48 -6.49
N PHE A 154 7.16 -18.33 -6.27
CA PHE A 154 7.64 -17.91 -4.95
C PHE A 154 6.48 -17.84 -3.93
N MET A 155 5.37 -17.19 -4.29
CA MET A 155 4.17 -17.11 -3.46
C MET A 155 3.68 -18.50 -3.05
N VAL A 156 3.46 -19.39 -4.01
CA VAL A 156 2.97 -20.76 -3.76
C VAL A 156 3.94 -21.56 -2.89
N LEU A 157 5.26 -21.42 -3.10
CA LEU A 157 6.28 -22.14 -2.32
C LEU A 157 6.37 -21.66 -0.86
N THR A 158 6.12 -20.37 -0.61
CA THR A 158 6.15 -19.83 0.77
C THR A 158 4.96 -20.25 1.63
N ILE A 159 3.81 -20.62 1.03
CA ILE A 159 2.61 -21.09 1.77
C ILE A 159 2.91 -22.32 2.65
N PRO A 160 3.44 -23.44 2.14
CA PRO A 160 3.83 -24.55 3.02
C PRO A 160 4.98 -24.16 3.95
N GLY A 161 5.85 -23.23 3.54
CA GLY A 161 6.97 -22.71 4.35
C GLY A 161 6.54 -21.97 5.61
N MET A 162 5.36 -21.33 5.63
CA MET A 162 4.82 -20.69 6.84
C MET A 162 3.93 -21.62 7.67
N ILE A 163 3.20 -22.55 7.02
CA ILE A 163 2.24 -23.44 7.69
C ILE A 163 2.95 -24.62 8.37
N VAL A 164 3.79 -25.36 7.65
CA VAL A 164 4.37 -26.60 8.16
C VAL A 164 5.24 -26.34 9.39
N PRO A 165 6.20 -25.39 9.38
CA PRO A 165 6.96 -25.05 10.58
C PRO A 165 6.09 -24.47 11.70
N GLY A 166 4.99 -23.78 11.38
CA GLY A 166 4.08 -23.22 12.39
C GLY A 166 3.39 -24.31 13.21
N ILE A 167 3.01 -25.42 12.57
CA ILE A 167 2.40 -26.58 13.24
C ILE A 167 3.38 -27.25 14.22
N PHE A 168 4.67 -27.32 13.88
CA PHE A 168 5.67 -28.03 14.67
C PHE A 168 6.36 -27.16 15.73
N PHE A 169 6.64 -25.89 15.42
CA PHE A 169 7.46 -25.00 16.23
C PHE A 169 6.66 -23.79 16.77
N GLY A 170 5.77 -23.23 15.95
CA GLY A 170 4.93 -22.09 16.33
C GLY A 170 5.71 -20.78 16.59
N PRO A 171 4.99 -19.69 16.95
CA PRO A 171 5.56 -18.34 17.09
C PRO A 171 6.51 -18.15 18.30
N CYS A 172 6.43 -19.02 19.30
CA CYS A 172 7.30 -19.01 20.47
C CYS A 172 8.71 -19.56 20.17
N ASP A 173 8.87 -20.35 19.11
CA ASP A 173 10.17 -20.85 18.69
C ASP A 173 11.00 -19.77 17.97
N SER A 174 12.26 -19.65 18.36
CA SER A 174 13.16 -18.62 17.83
C SER A 174 13.44 -18.77 16.33
N VAL A 175 13.50 -20.00 15.81
CA VAL A 175 13.74 -20.25 14.37
C VAL A 175 12.53 -19.83 13.57
N TYR A 176 11.34 -20.24 13.98
CA TYR A 176 10.10 -19.83 13.32
C TYR A 176 9.92 -18.30 13.36
N ASN A 177 10.17 -17.70 14.52
CA ASN A 177 10.09 -16.25 14.69
C ASN A 177 11.11 -15.50 13.82
N SER A 178 12.31 -16.06 13.64
CA SER A 178 13.36 -15.48 12.78
C SER A 178 12.93 -15.41 11.32
N PHE A 179 12.19 -16.40 10.81
CA PHE A 179 11.63 -16.33 9.46
C PHE A 179 10.61 -15.19 9.33
N GLY A 180 9.73 -14.99 10.32
CA GLY A 180 8.81 -13.85 10.36
C GLY A 180 9.56 -12.50 10.29
N ILE A 181 10.65 -12.37 11.04
CA ILE A 181 11.53 -11.19 11.01
C ILE A 181 12.15 -10.97 9.62
N VAL A 182 12.63 -12.03 8.97
CA VAL A 182 13.21 -11.96 7.62
C VAL A 182 12.18 -11.43 6.61
N PHE A 183 10.96 -11.97 6.60
CA PHE A 183 9.91 -11.49 5.70
C PHE A 183 9.47 -10.05 6.00
N SER A 184 9.39 -9.67 7.28
CA SER A 184 9.16 -8.26 7.66
C SER A 184 10.27 -7.33 7.17
N THR A 185 11.53 -7.79 7.21
CA THR A 185 12.67 -7.00 6.73
C THR A 185 12.66 -6.89 5.21
N ILE A 186 12.33 -7.97 4.49
CA ILE A 186 12.13 -7.94 3.03
C ILE A 186 11.03 -6.94 2.67
N ALA A 187 9.91 -6.94 3.39
CA ALA A 187 8.86 -5.94 3.21
C ALA A 187 9.38 -4.51 3.43
N ALA A 188 10.10 -4.26 4.53
CA ALA A 188 10.67 -2.94 4.81
C ALA A 188 11.70 -2.46 3.77
N ILE A 189 12.48 -3.37 3.17
CA ILE A 189 13.45 -3.02 2.13
C ILE A 189 12.72 -2.72 0.82
N THR A 190 11.80 -3.59 0.40
CA THR A 190 11.05 -3.46 -0.86
C THR A 190 10.22 -2.17 -0.90
N ILE A 191 9.60 -1.78 0.22
CA ILE A 191 8.85 -0.52 0.30
C ILE A 191 9.77 0.70 0.11
N CYS A 192 11.00 0.66 0.65
CA CYS A 192 11.99 1.70 0.44
C CYS A 192 12.42 1.77 -1.03
N ILE A 193 12.70 0.61 -1.66
CA ILE A 193 13.07 0.55 -3.08
C ILE A 193 11.94 1.09 -3.97
N ALA A 194 10.68 0.81 -3.63
CA ALA A 194 9.53 1.30 -4.41
C ALA A 194 9.38 2.83 -4.34
N TRP A 195 9.55 3.41 -3.16
CA TRP A 195 9.12 4.79 -2.92
C TRP A 195 10.24 5.82 -2.77
N VAL A 196 11.45 5.43 -2.32
CA VAL A 196 12.59 6.36 -2.20
C VAL A 196 12.99 6.98 -3.55
N PRO A 197 13.06 6.22 -4.67
CA PRO A 197 13.34 6.81 -5.98
C PRO A 197 12.27 7.84 -6.38
N GLN A 198 11.00 7.59 -6.04
CA GLN A 198 9.90 8.51 -6.32
C GLN A 198 9.99 9.78 -5.46
N ILE A 199 10.35 9.66 -4.18
CA ILE A 199 10.63 10.79 -3.29
C ILE A 199 11.75 11.66 -3.88
N TYR A 200 12.85 11.04 -4.29
CA TYR A 200 13.98 11.73 -4.89
C TYR A 200 13.60 12.42 -6.21
N ALA A 201 12.88 11.73 -7.09
CA ALA A 201 12.42 12.29 -8.36
C ALA A 201 11.49 13.48 -8.15
N THR A 202 10.53 13.36 -7.22
CA THR A 202 9.59 14.45 -6.87
C THR A 202 10.33 15.66 -6.32
N TYR A 203 11.31 15.45 -5.44
CA TYR A 203 12.13 16.51 -4.89
C TYR A 203 12.99 17.21 -5.95
N LYS A 204 13.62 16.44 -6.85
CA LYS A 204 14.49 16.98 -7.91
C LYS A 204 13.69 17.73 -8.98
N LEU A 205 12.56 17.17 -9.42
CA LEU A 205 11.72 17.74 -10.47
C LEU A 205 10.84 18.89 -9.96
N LYS A 206 10.58 18.98 -8.64
CA LYS A 206 9.67 19.95 -8.01
C LYS A 206 8.27 19.93 -8.65
N ALA A 207 7.86 18.77 -9.15
CA ALA A 207 6.61 18.56 -9.85
C ALA A 207 6.00 17.22 -9.44
N VAL A 208 4.66 17.17 -9.44
CA VAL A 208 3.86 16.03 -8.96
C VAL A 208 3.88 14.84 -9.94
N GLY A 209 4.34 15.06 -11.19
CA GLY A 209 4.38 14.02 -12.22
C GLY A 209 2.99 13.44 -12.52
N SER A 210 2.93 12.17 -12.94
CA SER A 210 1.69 11.42 -13.20
C SER A 210 1.09 10.77 -11.94
N PHE A 211 1.65 11.03 -10.76
CA PHE A 211 1.28 10.31 -9.54
C PHE A 211 -0.03 10.82 -8.93
N SER A 212 -0.88 9.89 -8.49
CA SER A 212 -2.18 10.21 -7.93
C SER A 212 -2.07 10.72 -6.48
N ILE A 213 -2.17 12.03 -6.29
CA ILE A 213 -2.22 12.66 -4.95
C ILE A 213 -3.36 12.06 -4.12
N SER A 214 -4.52 11.82 -4.73
CA SER A 214 -5.70 11.28 -4.04
C SER A 214 -5.44 9.87 -3.49
N ALA A 215 -4.69 9.04 -4.21
CA ALA A 215 -4.32 7.71 -3.73
C ALA A 215 -3.38 7.78 -2.52
N MET A 216 -2.44 8.73 -2.51
CA MET A 216 -1.50 8.92 -1.39
C MET A 216 -2.18 9.47 -0.14
N LEU A 217 -3.11 10.43 -0.32
CA LEU A 217 -3.92 10.98 0.77
C LEU A 217 -4.84 9.93 1.42
N MET A 218 -5.27 8.90 0.68
CA MET A 218 -6.03 7.78 1.25
C MET A 218 -5.12 6.75 1.93
N GLN A 219 -3.96 6.42 1.34
CA GLN A 219 -3.06 5.41 1.88
C GLN A 219 -2.38 5.85 3.18
N CYS A 220 -1.99 7.13 3.32
CA CYS A 220 -1.28 7.63 4.50
C CYS A 220 -2.05 7.42 5.82
N PRO A 221 -3.31 7.87 5.96
CA PRO A 221 -4.11 7.58 7.15
C PRO A 221 -4.41 6.09 7.31
N GLY A 222 -4.63 5.36 6.22
CA GLY A 222 -4.79 3.90 6.27
C GLY A 222 -3.59 3.21 6.92
N CYS A 223 -2.37 3.55 6.50
CA CYS A 223 -1.13 3.01 7.08
C CYS A 223 -0.97 3.38 8.56
N ALA A 224 -1.29 4.61 8.94
CA ALA A 224 -1.23 5.05 10.34
C ALA A 224 -2.18 4.26 11.24
N ILE A 225 -3.43 4.08 10.81
CA ILE A 225 -4.41 3.31 11.58
C ILE A 225 -4.01 1.83 11.61
N THR A 226 -3.45 1.28 10.53
CA THR A 226 -2.96 -0.11 10.48
C THR A 226 -1.85 -0.36 11.50
N LEU A 227 -0.93 0.60 11.61
CA LEU A 227 0.12 0.58 12.63
C LEU A 227 -0.49 0.53 14.04
N ILE A 228 -1.46 1.40 14.33
CA ILE A 228 -2.17 1.44 15.62
C ILE A 228 -2.87 0.11 15.90
N VAL A 229 -3.66 -0.40 14.96
CA VAL A 229 -4.40 -1.67 15.09
C VAL A 229 -3.44 -2.84 15.32
N THR A 230 -2.30 -2.88 14.62
CA THR A 230 -1.32 -3.96 14.76
C THR A 230 -0.65 -3.95 16.14
N ILE A 231 -0.37 -2.76 16.69
CA ILE A 231 0.16 -2.62 18.06
C ILE A 231 -0.91 -3.05 19.08
N MET A 232 -2.13 -2.54 18.95
CA MET A 232 -3.23 -2.82 19.88
C MET A 232 -3.67 -4.29 19.87
N SER A 233 -3.50 -4.98 18.74
CA SER A 233 -3.80 -6.42 18.61
C SER A 233 -2.75 -7.33 19.28
N GLY A 234 -1.71 -6.76 19.91
CA GLY A 234 -0.66 -7.53 20.59
C GLY A 234 0.14 -8.40 19.63
N ASN A 235 0.47 -7.89 18.45
CA ASN A 235 1.30 -8.59 17.49
C ASN A 235 2.80 -8.45 17.78
N GLN A 236 3.58 -9.39 17.26
CA GLN A 236 5.03 -9.44 17.44
C GLN A 236 5.70 -8.15 16.95
N TRP A 237 6.78 -7.74 17.61
CA TRP A 237 7.37 -6.41 17.41
C TRP A 237 7.77 -6.08 15.97
N TYR A 238 8.28 -7.06 15.24
CA TYR A 238 8.74 -6.90 13.87
C TYR A 238 7.59 -6.66 12.87
N THR A 239 6.34 -6.99 13.24
CA THR A 239 5.17 -6.77 12.39
C THR A 239 4.74 -5.30 12.37
N TRP A 240 4.89 -4.58 13.49
CA TRP A 240 4.58 -3.15 13.55
C TRP A 240 5.77 -2.26 13.19
N ILE A 241 7.02 -2.70 13.38
CA ILE A 241 8.19 -1.93 12.89
C ILE A 241 8.16 -1.75 11.37
N GLN A 242 7.78 -2.76 10.60
CA GLN A 242 7.66 -2.59 9.16
C GLN A 242 6.55 -1.59 8.78
N TRP A 243 5.45 -1.55 9.56
CA TRP A 243 4.40 -0.53 9.39
C TRP A 243 4.90 0.87 9.73
N ILE A 244 5.78 1.04 10.71
CA ILE A 244 6.44 2.34 11.00
C ILE A 244 7.24 2.81 9.78
N ILE A 245 8.07 1.92 9.22
CA ILE A 245 8.89 2.24 8.04
C ILE A 245 8.01 2.62 6.86
N ASN A 246 6.97 1.83 6.59
CA ASN A 246 6.00 2.10 5.53
C ASN A 246 5.32 3.46 5.74
N PHE A 247 4.87 3.74 6.96
CA PHE A 247 4.23 5.02 7.30
C PHE A 247 5.16 6.22 7.08
N ILE A 248 6.42 6.15 7.52
CA ILE A 248 7.38 7.25 7.36
C ILE A 248 7.61 7.55 5.87
N VAL A 249 7.89 6.52 5.08
CA VAL A 249 8.17 6.66 3.65
C VAL A 249 6.95 7.25 2.92
N LEU A 250 5.77 6.72 3.20
CA LEU A 250 4.52 7.16 2.60
C LEU A 250 4.14 8.59 3.03
N PHE A 251 4.35 8.94 4.30
CA PHE A 251 4.10 10.27 4.82
C PHE A 251 4.99 11.32 4.15
N VAL A 252 6.29 11.05 4.03
CA VAL A 252 7.24 11.94 3.34
C VAL A 252 6.84 12.14 1.88
N LEU A 253 6.50 11.06 1.18
CA LEU A 253 6.05 11.15 -0.22
C LEU A 253 4.75 11.96 -0.33
N CYS A 254 3.75 11.66 0.49
CA CYS A 254 2.47 12.35 0.51
C CYS A 254 2.65 13.86 0.76
N TYR A 255 3.49 14.21 1.74
CA TYR A 255 3.82 15.59 2.05
C TYR A 255 4.44 16.32 0.85
N LEU A 256 5.45 15.73 0.20
CA LEU A 256 6.11 16.34 -0.95
C LEU A 256 5.13 16.55 -2.12
N LEU A 257 4.27 15.57 -2.41
CA LEU A 257 3.29 15.66 -3.49
C LEU A 257 2.28 16.79 -3.23
N VAL A 258 1.74 16.88 -2.02
CA VAL A 258 0.81 17.97 -1.64
C VAL A 258 1.51 19.33 -1.69
N TYR A 259 2.74 19.42 -1.19
CA TYR A 259 3.52 20.67 -1.18
C TYR A 259 3.78 21.19 -2.60
N TYR A 260 4.28 20.35 -3.51
CA TYR A 260 4.58 20.78 -4.88
C TYR A 260 3.32 20.98 -5.72
N ASP A 261 2.22 20.25 -5.47
CA ASP A 261 0.92 20.54 -6.12
C ASP A 261 0.42 21.93 -5.78
N TYR A 262 0.41 22.26 -4.49
CA TYR A 262 -0.01 23.58 -4.02
C TYR A 262 0.87 24.69 -4.59
N LYS A 263 2.20 24.49 -4.59
CA LYS A 263 3.15 25.46 -5.13
C LYS A 263 3.00 25.68 -6.63
N ASN A 264 2.82 24.62 -7.41
CA ASN A 264 2.70 24.72 -8.87
C ASN A 264 1.38 25.37 -9.27
N LYS A 265 0.27 25.05 -8.58
CA LYS A 265 -1.02 25.74 -8.77
C LYS A 265 -0.93 27.24 -8.44
N SER A 266 -0.20 27.60 -7.38
CA SER A 266 0.04 29.00 -7.02
C SER A 266 0.85 29.75 -8.09
N LYS A 267 1.90 29.12 -8.64
CA LYS A 267 2.72 29.71 -9.72
C LYS A 267 1.90 29.96 -10.99
N LEU A 268 1.11 28.96 -11.43
CA LEU A 268 0.23 29.08 -12.60
C LEU A 268 -0.81 30.19 -12.43
N LYS A 269 -1.42 30.29 -11.24
CA LYS A 269 -2.40 31.35 -10.94
C LYS A 269 -1.76 32.74 -11.00
N ASN A 270 -0.54 32.89 -10.49
CA ASN A 270 0.20 34.15 -10.54
C ASN A 270 0.57 34.52 -11.99
N GLU A 271 1.03 33.56 -12.79
CA GLU A 271 1.36 33.78 -14.23
C GLU A 271 0.11 34.22 -15.02
N GLN A 272 -1.04 33.55 -14.83
CA GLN A 272 -2.31 33.94 -15.47
C GLN A 272 -2.83 35.32 -15.02
N THR A 273 -2.57 35.71 -13.77
CA THR A 273 -2.97 37.04 -13.26
C THR A 273 -2.10 38.14 -13.86
N VAL A 274 -0.81 37.89 -14.05
CA VAL A 274 0.13 38.84 -14.70
C VAL A 274 -0.22 39.00 -16.17
N GLU A 275 -0.39 37.91 -16.92
CA GLU A 275 -0.78 37.96 -18.34
C GLU A 275 -2.14 38.67 -18.53
N GLY A 276 -3.12 38.40 -17.67
CA GLY A 276 -4.42 39.08 -17.70
C GLY A 276 -4.33 40.58 -17.39
N SER A 277 -3.40 40.99 -16.51
CA SER A 277 -3.15 42.40 -16.19
C SER A 277 -2.43 43.13 -17.33
N GLU A 278 -1.47 42.49 -18.00
CA GLU A 278 -0.76 43.04 -19.16
C GLU A 278 -1.67 43.16 -20.39
N ALA A 279 -2.51 42.14 -20.65
CA ALA A 279 -3.49 42.20 -21.74
C ALA A 279 -4.50 43.34 -21.53
N LYS A 280 -4.91 43.59 -20.28
CA LYS A 280 -5.83 44.67 -19.93
C LYS A 280 -5.19 46.05 -20.09
N SER A 281 -3.95 46.23 -19.65
CA SER A 281 -3.24 47.52 -19.82
C SER A 281 -2.95 47.85 -21.29
N LEU A 282 -2.66 46.84 -22.12
CA LEU A 282 -2.52 47.03 -23.57
C LEU A 282 -3.83 47.44 -24.23
N LEU A 283 -4.96 46.85 -23.82
CA LEU A 283 -6.27 47.23 -24.34
C LEU A 283 -6.67 48.66 -23.90
N ASP A 284 -6.43 49.01 -22.64
CA ASP A 284 -6.71 50.36 -22.12
C ASP A 284 -5.87 51.43 -22.84
N ASN A 285 -4.59 51.14 -23.15
CA ASN A 285 -3.73 52.04 -23.93
C ASN A 285 -4.13 52.17 -25.42
N GLN A 286 -4.80 51.17 -25.99
CA GLN A 286 -5.33 51.23 -27.37
C GLN A 286 -6.71 51.92 -27.44
N LEU A 287 -7.42 52.03 -26.31
CA LEU A 287 -8.73 52.68 -26.19
C LEU A 287 -8.64 54.16 -25.79
N GLN A 288 -7.45 54.68 -25.45
CA GLN A 288 -7.26 56.12 -25.31
C GLN A 288 -7.33 56.78 -26.70
N PRO A 289 -8.32 57.66 -26.97
CA PRO A 289 -8.36 58.40 -28.22
C PRO A 289 -7.14 59.31 -28.31
N ASN A 290 -6.47 59.35 -29.47
CA ASN A 290 -5.50 60.39 -29.78
C ASN A 290 -6.23 61.75 -29.80
N GLU A 291 -6.24 62.47 -28.67
CA GLU A 291 -6.51 63.91 -28.62
C GLU A 291 -5.22 64.68 -28.97
N GLU A 292 -4.75 64.53 -30.21
CA GLU A 292 -3.79 65.45 -30.81
C GLU A 292 -4.23 65.70 -32.26
N ASP A 293 -5.15 66.65 -32.43
CA ASP A 293 -5.26 67.50 -33.62
C ASP A 293 -6.42 68.49 -33.45
N GLN A 294 -6.22 69.51 -32.61
CA GLN A 294 -6.99 70.75 -32.71
C GLN A 294 -6.19 71.91 -32.11
N ASP A 295 -5.37 72.55 -32.95
CA ASP A 295 -5.16 74.00 -32.94
C ASP A 295 -4.47 74.41 -34.25
N ILE A 296 -5.27 74.47 -35.32
CA ILE A 296 -4.98 75.26 -36.52
C ILE A 296 -5.96 76.44 -36.54
N ASN A 297 -5.39 77.65 -36.50
CA ASN A 297 -5.94 78.96 -36.87
C ASN A 297 -7.16 79.52 -36.12
N VAL A 298 -6.94 80.58 -35.32
CA VAL A 298 -7.71 81.84 -35.44
C VAL A 298 -6.82 83.05 -35.08
N ALA A 299 -6.72 83.97 -36.05
CA ALA A 299 -6.38 85.41 -35.99
C ALA A 299 -4.96 85.86 -35.60
#